data_AF-A2EHD6-F1
#
_entry.id   AF-A2EHD6-F1
#
_cell.length_a   1.000
_cell.length_b   1.000
_cell.length_c   1.000
_cell.angle_alpha   90.00
_cell.angle_beta   90.00
_cell.angle_gamma   90.00
#
_symmetry.space_group_name_H-M   'P 1'
#
loop_
_entity.id
_entity.type
_entity.pdbx_description
1 polymer ?
#
loop_
_entity_poly.entity_id
_entity_poly.type
_entity_poly.pdbx_seq_one_letter_code
_entity_poly.pdbx_strand_id
1 'polypeptide(L)'
;MNESKPIQKQPVITLDESRSKSFYKSLNKVLTQVASDKIVKQMLSSPNSFSFVTNRVGEIINNIVNNDREIHIKKLSAQLQKYRHATENIDSEQIRSLGKQVIDAAAQQNQKELFYKKQIKTQEIQIKKLQSEVSELRAQLALKQINSQPQNTEKLGQQISLFKPYDPELIKLKNQVRDIKTELLTEATMINSMKLLFNSEIKTKLNTSKLLIAHLLDKISNLRSQLNTEKELRAQCQHHYEEEIIPNLMNNQKEISEKHKEINESRLKDIESIKTMLTSLRNEKSILQTQVKTFKSLNEDLKKDNAKNQQLISNFRISTNQLKSELEDYRFLVSERDNKIRSLELELFNANEAKSSLNNELFVHKQMIEELNVSNDQNERNINLIKHENVSKDQKYQSISLENQRLKETINSMQEKLENEIQTKFELTEKFNTYHMKYETLKREINSLQKSLNDCKSDNMLKDQTINESKKENESLKTKIVKLELNIDSLENSITERLDEARDQYSKEIFDLQNKLKRLQLQFEKQNSTINNQKVTVEGLNEQIERQKRNLIEVNESKDKLEKQKSAIEKELNDLKKSNIELKIMNEEEKHKNQILIQRMNSYSEEP
;
A
#
# COMPACT_ATOMS: atom_id res chain seq x y z
N MET A 1 -2.24 -48.12 -47.84
CA MET A 1 -1.58 -47.44 -46.72
C MET A 1 -2.50 -46.34 -46.21
N ASN A 2 -3.21 -46.60 -45.11
CA ASN A 2 -3.96 -45.60 -44.34
C ASN A 2 -3.73 -45.98 -42.87
N GLU A 3 -2.69 -45.42 -42.28
CA GLU A 3 -2.41 -45.58 -40.85
C GLU A 3 -3.29 -44.60 -40.06
N SER A 4 -4.32 -45.17 -39.44
CA SER A 4 -5.16 -44.50 -38.44
C SER A 4 -4.34 -44.20 -37.20
N LYS A 5 -4.07 -42.91 -36.95
CA LYS A 5 -3.48 -42.42 -35.70
C LYS A 5 -4.30 -42.89 -34.48
N PRO A 6 -3.67 -43.34 -33.39
CA PRO A 6 -4.37 -43.71 -32.18
C PRO A 6 -4.92 -42.44 -31.50
N ILE A 7 -6.23 -42.45 -31.25
CA ILE A 7 -6.96 -41.42 -30.51
C ILE A 7 -6.35 -41.31 -29.11
N GLN A 8 -5.78 -40.13 -28.80
CA GLN A 8 -5.34 -39.80 -27.45
C GLN A 8 -6.54 -39.84 -26.51
N LYS A 9 -6.55 -40.81 -25.59
CA LYS A 9 -7.54 -40.85 -24.49
C LYS A 9 -7.43 -39.55 -23.70
N GLN A 10 -8.56 -38.87 -23.52
CA GLN A 10 -8.66 -37.57 -22.87
C GLN A 10 -8.03 -37.58 -21.45
N PRO A 11 -7.35 -36.50 -21.02
CA PRO A 11 -6.65 -36.40 -19.73
C PRO A 11 -7.56 -36.56 -18.50
N VAL A 12 -8.87 -36.46 -18.66
CA VAL A 12 -9.88 -36.68 -17.61
C VAL A 12 -9.95 -38.15 -17.19
N ILE A 13 -9.90 -39.08 -18.16
CA ILE A 13 -9.99 -40.53 -17.90
C ILE A 13 -8.76 -41.01 -17.11
N THR A 14 -7.59 -40.47 -17.43
CA THR A 14 -6.34 -40.78 -16.70
C THR A 14 -6.36 -40.25 -15.25
N LEU A 15 -7.07 -39.15 -15.00
CA LEU A 15 -7.19 -38.58 -13.66
C LEU A 15 -8.15 -39.40 -12.78
N ASP A 16 -9.26 -39.85 -13.34
CA ASP A 16 -10.23 -40.72 -12.66
C ASP A 16 -9.65 -42.10 -12.37
N GLU A 17 -8.89 -42.69 -13.29
CA GLU A 17 -8.18 -43.95 -13.05
C GLU A 17 -7.16 -43.82 -11.91
N SER A 18 -6.43 -42.70 -11.84
CA SER A 18 -5.49 -42.42 -10.77
C SER A 18 -6.19 -42.20 -9.41
N ARG A 19 -7.32 -41.49 -9.41
CA ARG A 19 -8.12 -41.25 -8.19
C ARG A 19 -8.75 -42.55 -7.69
N SER A 20 -9.30 -43.34 -8.59
CA SER A 20 -9.90 -44.64 -8.29
C SER A 20 -8.87 -45.59 -7.68
N LYS A 21 -7.66 -45.70 -8.28
CA LYS A 21 -6.56 -46.49 -7.69
C LYS A 21 -6.13 -46.02 -6.30
N SER A 22 -6.04 -44.70 -6.08
CA SER A 22 -5.68 -44.15 -4.76
C SER A 22 -6.76 -44.43 -3.72
N PHE A 23 -8.03 -44.31 -4.11
CA PHE A 23 -9.18 -44.63 -3.26
C PHE A 23 -9.18 -46.11 -2.86
N TYR A 24 -9.04 -47.02 -3.82
CA TYR A 24 -8.98 -48.46 -3.52
C TYR A 24 -7.79 -48.83 -2.63
N LYS A 25 -6.63 -48.17 -2.80
CA LYS A 25 -5.47 -48.38 -1.93
C LYS A 25 -5.73 -47.94 -0.50
N SER A 26 -6.34 -46.77 -0.30
CA SER A 26 -6.70 -46.27 1.03
C SER A 26 -7.80 -47.11 1.69
N LEU A 27 -8.82 -47.50 0.93
CA LEU A 27 -9.89 -48.38 1.39
C LEU A 27 -9.36 -49.74 1.83
N ASN A 28 -8.48 -50.35 1.02
CA ASN A 28 -7.90 -51.65 1.36
C ASN A 28 -7.02 -51.57 2.61
N LYS A 29 -6.31 -50.45 2.81
CA LYS A 29 -5.51 -50.19 4.02
C LYS A 29 -6.39 -50.06 5.26
N VAL A 30 -7.51 -49.32 5.15
CA VAL A 30 -8.54 -49.22 6.22
C VAL A 30 -9.08 -50.60 6.58
N LEU A 31 -9.54 -51.36 5.60
CA LEU A 31 -10.12 -52.69 5.82
C LEU A 31 -9.10 -53.63 6.49
N THR A 32 -7.85 -53.61 6.04
CA THR A 32 -6.78 -54.43 6.62
C THR A 32 -6.51 -54.05 8.08
N GLN A 33 -6.44 -52.75 8.38
CA GLN A 33 -6.17 -52.28 9.75
C GLN A 33 -7.34 -52.56 10.70
N VAL A 34 -8.58 -52.32 10.27
CA VAL A 34 -9.79 -52.67 11.03
C VAL A 34 -9.86 -54.18 11.29
N ALA A 35 -9.56 -55.00 10.28
CA ALA A 35 -9.54 -56.46 10.42
C ALA A 35 -8.38 -56.99 11.28
N SER A 36 -7.32 -56.20 11.46
CA SER A 36 -6.15 -56.56 12.30
C SER A 36 -6.21 -55.99 13.72
N ASP A 37 -7.06 -54.99 13.97
CA ASP A 37 -7.13 -54.27 15.25
C ASP A 37 -7.74 -55.17 16.33
N LYS A 38 -6.94 -55.45 17.37
CA LYS A 38 -7.33 -56.32 18.49
C LYS A 38 -8.52 -55.76 19.26
N ILE A 39 -8.64 -54.44 19.39
CA ILE A 39 -9.71 -53.77 20.13
C ILE A 39 -11.02 -53.91 19.35
N VAL A 40 -11.01 -53.73 18.03
CA VAL A 40 -12.18 -53.98 17.17
C VAL A 40 -12.66 -55.43 17.27
N LYS A 41 -11.75 -56.42 17.20
CA LYS A 41 -12.12 -57.83 17.37
C LYS A 41 -12.73 -58.13 18.74
N GLN A 42 -12.14 -57.57 19.78
CA GLN A 42 -12.60 -57.73 21.16
C GLN A 42 -13.96 -57.05 21.39
N MET A 43 -14.17 -55.87 20.80
CA MET A 43 -15.45 -55.15 20.85
C MET A 43 -16.55 -55.83 20.02
N LEU A 44 -16.20 -56.50 18.91
CA LEU A 44 -17.14 -57.30 18.11
C LEU A 44 -17.52 -58.62 18.80
N SER A 45 -16.68 -59.10 19.72
CA SER A 45 -16.92 -60.33 20.49
C SER A 45 -17.76 -60.11 21.75
N SER A 46 -17.98 -58.86 22.17
CA SER A 46 -18.75 -58.50 23.37
C SER A 46 -20.02 -57.73 23.01
N PRO A 47 -21.23 -58.23 23.35
CA PRO A 47 -22.50 -57.58 23.02
C PRO A 47 -22.62 -56.14 23.56
N ASN A 48 -22.02 -55.86 24.71
CA ASN A 48 -22.09 -54.56 25.37
C ASN A 48 -21.13 -53.52 24.79
N SER A 49 -20.16 -53.96 23.98
CA SER A 49 -19.10 -53.12 23.40
C SER A 49 -19.37 -52.77 21.94
N PHE A 50 -20.40 -53.38 21.33
CA PHE A 50 -20.75 -53.24 19.92
C PHE A 50 -21.05 -51.79 19.52
N SER A 51 -21.65 -51.00 20.41
CA SER A 51 -21.96 -49.58 20.20
C SER A 51 -20.72 -48.69 20.02
N PHE A 52 -19.54 -49.15 20.48
CA PHE A 52 -18.28 -48.40 20.39
C PHE A 52 -17.41 -48.82 19.20
N VAL A 53 -17.78 -49.90 18.51
CA VAL A 53 -17.06 -50.40 17.33
C VAL A 53 -17.01 -49.33 16.24
N THR A 54 -18.12 -48.63 15.98
CA THR A 54 -18.20 -47.55 15.00
C THR A 54 -17.25 -46.40 15.33
N ASN A 55 -17.11 -46.03 16.61
CA ASN A 55 -16.17 -45.01 17.05
C ASN A 55 -14.72 -45.44 16.83
N ARG A 56 -14.38 -46.68 17.18
CA ARG A 56 -13.03 -47.22 16.99
C ARG A 56 -12.67 -47.39 15.52
N VAL A 57 -13.61 -47.85 14.70
CA VAL A 57 -13.46 -47.92 13.23
C VAL A 57 -13.32 -46.53 12.64
N GLY A 58 -14.09 -45.55 13.11
CA GLY A 58 -13.95 -44.14 12.72
C GLY A 58 -12.59 -43.56 13.07
N GLU A 59 -12.04 -43.91 14.23
CA GLU A 59 -10.69 -43.52 14.65
C GLU A 59 -9.60 -44.12 13.75
N ILE A 60 -9.72 -45.41 13.40
CA ILE A 60 -8.83 -46.09 12.47
C ILE A 60 -8.92 -45.47 11.07
N ILE A 61 -10.13 -45.16 10.60
CA ILE A 61 -10.37 -44.46 9.33
C ILE A 61 -9.71 -43.08 9.36
N ASN A 62 -9.90 -42.27 10.40
CA ASN A 62 -9.29 -40.95 10.52
C ASN A 62 -7.76 -41.00 10.55
N ASN A 63 -7.18 -42.02 11.17
CA ASN A 63 -5.73 -42.21 11.20
C ASN A 63 -5.15 -42.60 9.83
N ILE A 64 -5.91 -43.29 8.97
CA ILE A 64 -5.47 -43.82 7.68
C ILE A 64 -5.82 -42.90 6.51
N VAL A 65 -6.99 -42.26 6.57
CA VAL A 65 -7.51 -41.32 5.58
C VAL A 65 -6.93 -39.92 5.77
N ASN A 66 -5.95 -39.75 6.66
CA ASN A 66 -5.09 -38.57 6.74
C ASN A 66 -4.44 -38.29 5.38
N ASN A 67 -5.15 -37.48 4.59
CA ASN A 67 -4.80 -37.13 3.25
C ASN A 67 -3.72 -36.06 3.36
N ASP A 68 -2.51 -36.36 2.92
CA ASP A 68 -1.38 -35.41 2.96
C ASP A 68 -1.75 -34.07 2.30
N ARG A 69 -2.67 -34.08 1.32
CA ARG A 69 -3.26 -32.87 0.73
C ARG A 69 -4.12 -32.08 1.71
N GLU A 70 -4.90 -32.74 2.56
CA GLU A 70 -5.76 -32.08 3.54
C GLU A 70 -4.95 -31.55 4.72
N ILE A 71 -3.88 -32.23 5.12
CA ILE A 71 -2.87 -31.70 6.06
C ILE A 71 -2.16 -30.50 5.45
N HIS A 72 -1.80 -30.56 4.17
CA HIS A 72 -1.19 -29.45 3.45
C HIS A 72 -2.15 -28.26 3.34
N ILE A 73 -3.42 -28.50 2.98
CA ILE A 73 -4.47 -27.46 2.93
C ILE A 73 -4.72 -26.86 4.31
N LYS A 74 -4.77 -27.66 5.38
CA LYS A 74 -4.90 -27.16 6.76
C LYS A 74 -3.68 -26.32 7.17
N LYS A 75 -2.46 -26.74 6.82
CA LYS A 75 -1.24 -25.94 7.01
C LYS A 75 -1.29 -24.63 6.22
N LEU A 76 -1.73 -24.67 4.96
CA LEU A 76 -1.86 -23.50 4.10
C LEU A 76 -2.90 -22.52 4.64
N SER A 77 -4.07 -23.02 5.06
CA SER A 77 -5.12 -22.21 5.70
C SER A 77 -4.65 -21.59 7.01
N ALA A 78 -3.90 -22.34 7.85
CA ALA A 78 -3.33 -21.80 9.08
C ALA A 78 -2.26 -20.72 8.80
N GLN A 79 -1.45 -20.88 7.75
CA GLN A 79 -0.50 -19.85 7.30
C GLN A 79 -1.24 -18.63 6.74
N LEU A 80 -2.26 -18.83 5.90
CA LEU A 80 -3.10 -17.76 5.36
C LEU A 80 -3.83 -16.99 6.46
N GLN A 81 -4.33 -17.68 7.51
CA GLN A 81 -4.89 -17.02 8.69
C GLN A 81 -3.85 -16.21 9.46
N LYS A 82 -2.62 -16.73 9.63
CA LYS A 82 -1.53 -15.96 10.26
C LYS A 82 -1.19 -14.71 9.45
N TYR A 83 -1.11 -14.81 8.12
CA TYR A 83 -0.91 -13.65 7.25
C TYR A 83 -2.07 -12.68 7.34
N ARG A 84 -3.32 -13.16 7.31
CA ARG A 84 -4.53 -12.35 7.45
C ARG A 84 -4.55 -11.57 8.77
N HIS A 85 -4.21 -12.22 9.89
CA HIS A 85 -4.11 -11.54 11.19
C HIS A 85 -2.93 -10.57 11.29
N ALA A 86 -1.82 -10.83 10.60
CA ALA A 86 -0.69 -9.91 10.53
C ALA A 86 -1.01 -8.66 9.70
N THR A 87 -1.77 -8.79 8.61
CA THR A 87 -2.15 -7.67 7.73
C THR A 87 -3.40 -6.92 8.21
N GLU A 88 -4.39 -7.60 8.82
CA GLU A 88 -5.63 -6.92 9.28
C GLU A 88 -5.41 -6.06 10.53
N ASN A 89 -4.45 -6.36 11.41
CA ASN A 89 -4.25 -5.62 12.66
C ASN A 89 -3.20 -4.51 12.59
N ILE A 90 -2.09 -4.71 11.85
CA ILE A 90 -1.00 -3.73 11.82
C ILE A 90 -1.33 -2.59 10.86
N ASP A 91 -1.87 -2.90 9.67
CA ASP A 91 -2.16 -1.86 8.68
C ASP A 91 -3.43 -1.08 9.05
N SER A 92 -4.45 -1.69 9.65
CA SER A 92 -5.68 -0.98 10.00
C SER A 92 -5.50 0.01 11.15
N GLU A 93 -4.73 -0.34 12.20
CA GLU A 93 -4.43 0.60 13.29
C GLU A 93 -3.43 1.68 12.90
N GLN A 94 -2.42 1.37 12.07
CA GLN A 94 -1.51 2.38 11.54
C GLN A 94 -2.21 3.33 10.57
N ILE A 95 -3.06 2.83 9.67
CA ILE A 95 -3.88 3.67 8.79
C ILE A 95 -4.87 4.51 9.61
N ARG A 96 -5.44 3.97 10.69
CA ARG A 96 -6.35 4.72 11.56
C ARG A 96 -5.63 5.78 12.38
N SER A 97 -4.41 5.51 12.84
CA SER A 97 -3.59 6.49 13.57
C SER A 97 -3.05 7.58 12.64
N LEU A 98 -2.57 7.22 11.45
CA LEU A 98 -2.17 8.16 10.40
C LEU A 98 -3.37 8.98 9.92
N GLY A 99 -4.52 8.36 9.68
CA GLY A 99 -5.75 9.04 9.31
C GLY A 99 -6.18 10.05 10.38
N LYS A 100 -6.06 9.69 11.66
CA LYS A 100 -6.33 10.63 12.77
C LYS A 100 -5.32 11.77 12.82
N GLN A 101 -4.03 11.49 12.66
CA GLN A 101 -2.98 12.53 12.61
C GLN A 101 -3.18 13.50 11.43
N VAL A 102 -3.59 12.99 10.27
CA VAL A 102 -3.88 13.83 9.09
C VAL A 102 -5.11 14.71 9.33
N ILE A 103 -6.17 14.17 9.94
CA ILE A 103 -7.37 14.94 10.30
C ILE A 103 -7.02 16.02 11.34
N ASP A 104 -6.24 15.68 12.35
CA ASP A 104 -5.82 16.61 13.41
C ASP A 104 -4.90 17.71 12.86
N ALA A 105 -3.98 17.37 11.95
CA ALA A 105 -3.13 18.33 11.24
C ALA A 105 -3.95 19.28 10.34
N ALA A 106 -4.91 18.74 9.59
CA ALA A 106 -5.83 19.54 8.77
C ALA A 106 -6.70 20.48 9.62
N ALA A 107 -7.19 20.01 10.77
CA ALA A 107 -7.93 20.83 11.71
C ALA A 107 -7.07 21.96 12.31
N GLN A 108 -5.82 21.68 12.69
CA GLN A 108 -4.87 22.71 13.14
C GLN A 108 -4.55 23.73 12.05
N GLN A 109 -4.34 23.28 10.81
CA GLN A 109 -4.08 24.17 9.68
C GLN A 109 -5.28 25.10 9.42
N ASN A 110 -6.50 24.56 9.43
CA ASN A 110 -7.72 25.35 9.29
C ASN A 110 -7.89 26.38 10.43
N GLN A 111 -7.53 26.02 11.67
CA GLN A 111 -7.54 26.97 12.79
C GLN A 111 -6.51 28.09 12.62
N LYS A 112 -5.29 27.76 12.17
CA LYS A 112 -4.25 28.76 11.87
C LYS A 112 -4.67 29.67 10.73
N GLU A 113 -5.24 29.13 9.67
CA GLU A 113 -5.74 29.92 8.54
C GLU A 113 -6.87 30.86 8.98
N LEU A 114 -7.80 30.38 9.81
CA LEU A 114 -8.85 31.21 10.40
C LEU A 114 -8.28 32.34 11.27
N PHE A 115 -7.24 32.04 12.06
CA PHE A 115 -6.52 33.04 12.86
C PHE A 115 -5.86 34.11 11.98
N TYR A 116 -5.11 33.71 10.95
CA TYR A 116 -4.49 34.65 10.02
C TYR A 116 -5.52 35.48 9.26
N LYS A 117 -6.63 34.87 8.83
CA LYS A 117 -7.73 35.57 8.16
C LYS A 117 -8.37 36.63 9.05
N LYS A 118 -8.50 36.36 10.37
CA LYS A 118 -8.94 37.36 11.35
C LYS A 118 -7.91 38.49 11.50
N GLN A 119 -6.62 38.15 11.60
CA GLN A 119 -5.54 39.13 11.72
C GLN A 119 -5.46 40.05 10.49
N ILE A 120 -5.58 39.49 9.28
CA ILE A 120 -5.63 40.24 8.02
C ILE A 120 -6.82 41.21 8.04
N LYS A 121 -8.02 40.76 8.42
CA LYS A 121 -9.19 41.65 8.53
C LYS A 121 -8.96 42.79 9.53
N THR A 122 -8.32 42.52 10.67
CA THR A 122 -7.98 43.57 11.65
C THR A 122 -7.01 44.58 11.05
N GLN A 123 -5.99 44.11 10.33
CA GLN A 123 -5.02 44.98 9.64
C GLN A 123 -5.67 45.79 8.51
N GLU A 124 -6.59 45.20 7.73
CA GLU A 124 -7.37 45.92 6.71
C GLU A 124 -8.19 47.05 7.33
N ILE A 125 -8.80 46.83 8.49
CA ILE A 125 -9.54 47.87 9.23
C ILE A 125 -8.58 48.98 9.69
N GLN A 126 -7.40 48.65 10.19
CA GLN A 126 -6.39 49.63 10.59
C GLN A 126 -5.88 50.46 9.40
N ILE A 127 -5.62 49.81 8.25
CA ILE A 127 -5.21 50.48 7.02
C ILE A 127 -6.30 51.46 6.55
N LYS A 128 -7.57 51.06 6.56
CA LYS A 128 -8.68 51.95 6.21
C LYS A 128 -8.76 53.16 7.14
N LYS A 129 -8.55 52.97 8.44
CA LYS A 129 -8.54 54.06 9.43
C LYS A 129 -7.38 55.05 9.19
N LEU A 130 -6.19 54.54 8.89
CA LEU A 130 -5.04 55.37 8.54
C LEU A 130 -5.24 56.11 7.21
N GLN A 131 -5.87 55.47 6.21
CA GLN A 131 -6.21 56.10 4.93
C GLN A 131 -7.21 57.24 5.09
N SER A 132 -8.23 57.10 5.95
CA SER A 132 -9.15 58.20 6.27
C SER A 132 -8.43 59.35 6.98
N GLU A 133 -7.55 59.05 7.94
CA GLU A 133 -6.77 60.05 8.67
C GLU A 133 -5.82 60.85 7.76
N VAL A 134 -5.13 60.16 6.84
CA VAL A 134 -4.29 60.81 5.81
C VAL A 134 -5.12 61.70 4.88
N SER A 135 -6.35 61.27 4.53
CA SER A 135 -7.25 62.05 3.68
C SER A 135 -7.73 63.32 4.40
N GLU A 136 -8.05 63.23 5.68
CA GLU A 136 -8.40 64.38 6.52
C GLU A 136 -7.23 65.36 6.67
N LEU A 137 -6.02 64.87 6.94
CA LEU A 137 -4.82 65.70 7.04
C LEU A 137 -4.49 66.42 5.72
N ARG A 138 -4.69 65.76 4.57
CA ARG A 138 -4.53 66.38 3.25
C ARG A 138 -5.56 67.49 3.00
N ALA A 139 -6.81 67.27 3.41
CA ALA A 139 -7.86 68.30 3.31
C ALA A 139 -7.55 69.51 4.20
N GLN A 140 -7.04 69.30 5.41
CA GLN A 140 -6.60 70.37 6.31
C GLN A 140 -5.40 71.16 5.75
N LEU A 141 -4.46 70.50 5.08
CA LEU A 141 -3.34 71.15 4.39
C LEU A 141 -3.79 72.03 3.23
N ALA A 142 -4.74 71.56 2.43
CA ALA A 142 -5.31 72.33 1.32
C ALA A 142 -6.01 73.62 1.81
N LEU A 143 -6.74 73.53 2.93
CA LEU A 143 -7.39 74.70 3.57
C LEU A 143 -6.36 75.72 4.11
N LYS A 144 -5.23 75.26 4.65
CA LYS A 144 -4.15 76.15 5.11
C LYS A 144 -3.43 76.88 3.96
N GLN A 145 -3.31 76.24 2.80
CA GLN A 145 -2.67 76.85 1.63
C GLN A 145 -3.55 77.93 0.96
N ILE A 146 -4.88 77.86 1.08
CA ILE A 146 -5.80 78.88 0.55
C ILE A 146 -5.79 80.17 1.39
N ASN A 147 -5.49 80.09 2.70
CA ASN A 147 -5.55 81.23 3.63
C ASN A 147 -4.24 82.03 3.76
N SER A 148 -3.23 81.82 2.90
CA SER A 148 -1.94 82.51 2.98
C SER A 148 -1.47 83.12 1.66
N GLN A 149 -2.32 83.96 1.04
CA GLN A 149 -1.90 84.98 0.07
C GLN A 149 -2.29 86.38 0.57
N PRO A 150 -1.35 87.36 0.62
CA PRO A 150 -1.67 88.72 1.03
C PRO A 150 -2.43 89.46 -0.09
N GLN A 151 -3.65 89.90 0.21
CA GLN A 151 -4.33 90.93 -0.56
C GLN A 151 -3.72 92.30 -0.21
N ASN A 152 -3.08 92.94 -1.19
CA ASN A 152 -2.81 94.38 -1.17
C ASN A 152 -2.59 94.84 -2.62
N THR A 153 -3.59 95.48 -3.21
CA THR A 153 -3.46 96.72 -4.00
C THR A 153 -4.85 97.18 -4.43
N GLU A 154 -5.41 98.16 -3.74
CA GLU A 154 -6.39 99.08 -4.32
C GLU A 154 -6.51 100.35 -3.46
N LYS A 155 -6.73 101.49 -4.12
CA LYS A 155 -6.84 102.88 -3.63
C LYS A 155 -5.50 103.63 -3.59
N LEU A 156 -5.34 104.84 -4.12
CA LEU A 156 -6.30 105.87 -4.48
C LEU A 156 -5.58 106.86 -5.42
N GLY A 157 -6.09 107.08 -6.63
CA GLY A 157 -5.72 108.23 -7.44
C GLY A 157 -6.90 109.20 -7.46
N GLN A 158 -6.67 110.48 -7.15
CA GLN A 158 -7.42 111.63 -7.68
C GLN A 158 -6.86 112.98 -7.17
N GLN A 159 -6.60 113.86 -8.15
CA GLN A 159 -6.73 115.33 -8.15
C GLN A 159 -5.72 116.15 -7.28
N ILE A 160 -5.29 117.39 -7.57
CA ILE A 160 -5.84 118.53 -8.32
C ILE A 160 -4.68 119.34 -8.92
N SER A 161 -4.86 119.84 -10.15
CA SER A 161 -4.09 120.94 -10.75
C SER A 161 -4.86 122.26 -10.60
N LEU A 162 -4.17 123.36 -10.26
CA LEU A 162 -4.22 124.71 -10.91
C LEU A 162 -4.17 125.94 -9.96
N PHE A 163 -3.51 126.97 -10.50
CA PHE A 163 -3.58 128.43 -10.24
C PHE A 163 -2.63 129.14 -9.23
N LYS A 164 -1.73 129.95 -9.83
CA LYS A 164 -0.97 131.14 -9.34
C LYS A 164 -1.92 132.33 -9.02
N PRO A 165 -1.53 133.53 -8.46
CA PRO A 165 -0.24 134.27 -8.62
C PRO A 165 0.26 135.24 -7.48
N TYR A 166 1.43 135.89 -7.72
CA TYR A 166 2.09 137.09 -7.08
C TYR A 166 2.69 136.98 -5.64
N ASP A 167 3.86 137.52 -5.24
CA ASP A 167 5.12 138.04 -5.84
C ASP A 167 6.17 138.18 -4.67
N PRO A 168 7.48 138.44 -4.88
CA PRO A 168 8.51 137.43 -4.63
C PRO A 168 9.71 137.90 -3.77
N GLU A 169 10.62 136.95 -3.51
CA GLU A 169 12.02 137.09 -3.04
C GLU A 169 12.33 137.01 -1.54
N LEU A 170 11.64 137.68 -0.60
CA LEU A 170 12.06 137.59 0.83
C LEU A 170 11.52 136.35 1.58
N ILE A 171 10.40 135.77 1.11
CA ILE A 171 9.77 134.56 1.69
C ILE A 171 10.34 133.28 1.06
N LYS A 172 10.89 133.35 -0.16
CA LYS A 172 11.45 132.20 -0.90
C LYS A 172 12.61 131.56 -0.14
N LEU A 173 13.53 132.35 0.41
CA LEU A 173 14.70 131.81 1.11
C LEU A 173 14.31 131.19 2.47
N LYS A 174 13.35 131.79 3.18
CA LYS A 174 12.87 131.30 4.49
C LYS A 174 12.05 130.01 4.35
N ASN A 175 11.23 129.92 3.30
CA ASN A 175 10.46 128.70 3.01
C ASN A 175 11.36 127.61 2.43
N GLN A 176 12.31 127.90 1.54
CA GLN A 176 13.28 126.90 1.07
C GLN A 176 14.11 126.29 2.21
N VAL A 177 14.57 127.09 3.19
CA VAL A 177 15.28 126.55 4.37
C VAL A 177 14.35 125.75 5.29
N ARG A 178 13.08 126.14 5.43
CA ARG A 178 12.09 125.37 6.19
C ARG A 178 11.75 124.05 5.48
N ASP A 179 11.58 124.07 4.17
CA ASP A 179 11.22 122.93 3.33
C ASP A 179 12.36 121.91 3.30
N ILE A 180 13.62 122.36 3.13
CA ILE A 180 14.81 121.52 3.25
C ILE A 180 14.92 120.93 4.67
N LYS A 181 14.61 121.70 5.72
CA LYS A 181 14.63 121.18 7.10
C LYS A 181 13.55 120.14 7.34
N THR A 182 12.36 120.31 6.76
CA THR A 182 11.28 119.32 6.84
C THR A 182 11.60 118.09 5.99
N GLU A 183 12.18 118.25 4.81
CA GLU A 183 12.65 117.15 3.96
C GLU A 183 13.72 116.33 4.67
N LEU A 184 14.71 116.98 5.27
CA LEU A 184 15.76 116.31 6.05
C LEU A 184 15.19 115.58 7.28
N LEU A 185 14.16 116.15 7.92
CA LEU A 185 13.46 115.49 9.03
C LEU A 185 12.67 114.27 8.54
N THR A 186 11.98 114.38 7.40
CA THR A 186 11.25 113.26 6.79
C THR A 186 12.20 112.15 6.33
N GLU A 187 13.33 112.49 5.71
CA GLU A 187 14.37 111.52 5.34
C GLU A 187 14.98 110.86 6.57
N ALA A 188 15.26 111.61 7.65
CA ALA A 188 15.74 111.04 8.91
C ALA A 188 14.70 110.07 9.53
N THR A 189 13.40 110.40 9.46
CA THR A 189 12.34 109.47 9.91
C THR A 189 12.22 108.25 9.00
N MET A 190 12.44 108.39 7.69
CA MET A 190 12.42 107.29 6.73
C MET A 190 13.63 106.37 6.90
N ILE A 191 14.82 106.93 7.14
CA ILE A 191 16.02 106.15 7.46
C ILE A 191 15.82 105.36 8.77
N ASN A 192 15.22 105.98 9.78
CA ASN A 192 14.92 105.28 11.04
C ASN A 192 13.86 104.18 10.87
N SER A 193 12.80 104.41 10.07
CA SER A 193 11.80 103.37 9.79
C SER A 193 12.38 102.22 8.97
N MET A 194 13.23 102.51 7.97
CA MET A 194 13.98 101.50 7.22
C MET A 194 14.93 100.70 8.12
N LYS A 195 15.63 101.35 9.05
CA LYS A 195 16.52 100.68 10.01
C LYS A 195 15.74 99.75 10.95
N LEU A 196 14.57 100.18 11.42
CA LEU A 196 13.68 99.35 12.23
C LEU A 196 13.15 98.15 11.45
N LEU A 197 12.70 98.35 10.21
CA LEU A 197 12.24 97.28 9.33
C LEU A 197 13.35 96.27 9.04
N PHE A 198 14.53 96.74 8.64
CA PHE A 198 15.68 95.88 8.36
C PHE A 198 16.11 95.07 9.59
N ASN A 199 16.18 95.70 10.77
CA ASN A 199 16.48 94.99 12.01
C ASN A 199 15.40 93.97 12.38
N SER A 200 14.12 94.29 12.15
CA SER A 200 13.01 93.36 12.38
C SER A 200 13.10 92.16 11.45
N GLU A 201 13.44 92.37 10.17
CA GLU A 201 13.55 91.31 9.16
C GLU A 201 14.77 90.42 9.38
N ILE A 202 15.92 90.99 9.77
CA ILE A 202 17.08 90.20 10.19
C ILE A 202 16.73 89.35 11.42
N LYS A 203 16.03 89.93 12.41
CA LYS A 203 15.67 89.20 13.63
C LYS A 203 14.70 88.05 13.35
N THR A 204 13.73 88.24 12.45
CA THR A 204 12.81 87.16 12.05
C THR A 204 13.52 86.08 11.24
N LYS A 205 14.40 86.44 10.30
CA LYS A 205 15.23 85.47 9.55
C LYS A 205 16.20 84.70 10.46
N LEU A 206 16.79 85.37 11.44
CA LEU A 206 17.66 84.71 12.41
C LEU A 206 16.88 83.74 13.30
N ASN A 207 15.70 84.12 13.76
CA ASN A 207 14.86 83.26 14.59
C ASN A 207 14.33 82.04 13.82
N THR A 208 13.91 82.23 12.58
CA THR A 208 13.50 81.11 11.71
C THR A 208 14.65 80.17 11.41
N SER A 209 15.86 80.69 11.16
CA SER A 209 17.06 79.86 11.01
C SER A 209 17.40 79.07 12.29
N LYS A 210 17.25 79.67 13.48
CA LYS A 210 17.48 78.98 14.77
C LYS A 210 16.48 77.84 14.98
N LEU A 211 15.21 78.07 14.66
CA LEU A 211 14.17 77.03 14.75
C LEU A 211 14.45 75.88 13.77
N LEU A 212 14.89 76.19 12.55
CA LEU A 212 15.27 75.17 11.57
C LEU A 212 16.46 74.33 12.05
N ILE A 213 17.49 74.97 12.61
CA ILE A 213 18.65 74.26 13.19
C ILE A 213 18.21 73.35 14.33
N ALA A 214 17.35 73.82 15.24
CA ALA A 214 16.83 73.02 16.35
C ALA A 214 16.05 71.78 15.84
N HIS A 215 15.19 71.96 14.84
CA HIS A 215 14.46 70.86 14.22
C HIS A 215 15.39 69.84 13.52
N LEU A 216 16.43 70.31 12.85
CA LEU A 216 17.43 69.42 12.23
C LEU A 216 18.22 68.63 13.27
N LEU A 217 18.60 69.26 14.39
CA LEU A 217 19.28 68.57 15.50
C LEU A 217 18.40 67.49 16.13
N ASP A 218 17.12 67.77 16.35
CA ASP A 218 16.15 66.79 16.85
C ASP A 218 16.00 65.60 15.88
N LYS A 219 15.90 65.90 14.57
CA LYS A 219 15.84 64.86 13.53
C LYS A 219 17.11 64.00 13.51
N ILE A 220 18.30 64.59 13.66
CA ILE A 220 19.56 63.85 13.75
C ILE A 220 19.57 62.95 14.99
N SER A 221 19.08 63.43 16.13
CA SER A 221 18.98 62.65 17.37
C SER A 221 18.07 61.42 17.18
N ASN A 222 16.88 61.63 16.58
CA ASN A 222 15.93 60.56 16.30
C ASN A 222 16.52 59.51 15.34
N LEU A 223 17.21 59.93 14.27
CA LEU A 223 17.86 59.02 13.34
C LEU A 223 18.99 58.20 14.00
N ARG A 224 19.75 58.80 14.93
CA ARG A 224 20.78 58.09 15.70
C ARG A 224 20.18 57.04 16.63
N SER A 225 19.06 57.36 17.28
CA SER A 225 18.33 56.41 18.12
C SER A 225 17.83 55.22 17.29
N GLN A 226 17.20 55.48 16.14
CA GLN A 226 16.75 54.43 15.22
C GLN A 226 17.90 53.54 14.74
N LEU A 227 19.02 54.13 14.36
CA LEU A 227 20.21 53.37 13.94
C LEU A 227 20.73 52.45 15.05
N ASN A 228 20.71 52.89 16.31
CA ASN A 228 21.13 52.04 17.43
C ASN A 228 20.15 50.89 17.66
N THR A 229 18.84 51.13 17.59
CA THR A 229 17.84 50.06 17.71
C THR A 229 17.96 49.03 16.58
N GLU A 230 18.24 49.46 15.34
CA GLU A 230 18.48 48.52 14.24
C GLU A 230 19.76 47.70 14.43
N LYS A 231 20.82 48.31 14.98
CA LYS A 231 22.06 47.58 15.30
C LYS A 231 21.82 46.51 16.37
N GLU A 232 21.05 46.82 17.41
CA GLU A 232 20.69 45.85 18.45
C GLU A 232 19.82 44.71 17.90
N LEU A 233 18.80 45.04 17.09
CA LEU A 233 17.98 44.04 16.40
C LEU A 233 18.83 43.13 15.50
N ARG A 234 19.77 43.69 14.74
CA ARG A 234 20.67 42.92 13.90
C ARG A 234 21.56 41.97 14.72
N ALA A 235 22.09 42.44 15.85
CA ALA A 235 22.88 41.61 16.75
C ALA A 235 22.05 40.46 17.36
N GLN A 236 20.80 40.73 17.76
CA GLN A 236 19.89 39.69 18.27
C GLN A 236 19.53 38.67 17.18
N CYS A 237 19.22 39.11 15.97
CA CYS A 237 18.98 38.20 14.86
C CYS A 237 20.22 37.34 14.58
N GLN A 238 21.41 37.94 14.56
CA GLN A 238 22.65 37.20 14.34
C GLN A 238 22.86 36.12 15.42
N HIS A 239 22.69 36.47 16.69
CA HIS A 239 22.78 35.52 17.81
C HIS A 239 21.76 34.37 17.67
N HIS A 240 20.51 34.67 17.35
CA HIS A 240 19.48 33.62 17.18
C HIS A 240 19.83 32.66 16.03
N TYR A 241 20.38 33.17 14.93
CA TYR A 241 20.82 32.30 13.83
C TYR A 241 22.06 31.47 14.20
N GLU A 242 23.08 32.10 14.79
CA GLU A 242 24.37 31.48 15.07
C GLU A 242 24.32 30.49 16.24
N GLU A 243 23.60 30.82 17.31
CA GLU A 243 23.59 30.03 18.55
C GLU A 243 22.42 29.06 18.65
N GLU A 244 21.28 29.36 18.01
CA GLU A 244 20.09 28.51 18.13
C GLU A 244 19.79 27.74 16.85
N ILE A 245 19.65 28.43 15.71
CA ILE A 245 19.20 27.79 14.48
C ILE A 245 20.26 26.85 13.90
N ILE A 246 21.51 27.32 13.75
CA ILE A 246 22.59 26.51 13.17
C ILE A 246 22.85 25.25 14.02
N PRO A 247 23.01 25.34 15.36
CA PRO A 247 23.26 24.16 16.17
C PRO A 247 22.10 23.17 16.19
N ASN A 248 20.85 23.65 16.20
CA ASN A 248 19.68 22.78 16.10
C ASN A 248 19.62 22.04 14.76
N LEU A 249 19.92 22.71 13.65
CA LEU A 249 20.00 22.06 12.34
C LEU A 249 21.12 21.02 12.29
N MET A 250 22.29 21.30 12.88
CA MET A 250 23.39 20.34 12.94
C MET A 250 23.05 19.12 13.79
N ASN A 251 22.41 19.31 14.95
CA ASN A 251 21.95 18.21 15.80
C ASN A 251 20.89 17.36 15.11
N ASN A 252 19.91 17.99 14.45
CA ASN A 252 18.90 17.26 13.68
C ASN A 252 19.53 16.45 12.54
N GLN A 253 20.51 17.03 11.83
CA GLN A 253 21.22 16.32 10.77
C GLN A 253 22.01 15.11 11.32
N LYS A 254 22.62 15.25 12.50
CA LYS A 254 23.31 14.15 13.18
C LYS A 254 22.34 13.04 13.56
N GLU A 255 21.18 13.37 14.14
CA GLU A 255 20.15 12.40 14.52
C GLU A 255 19.60 11.65 13.30
N ILE A 256 19.35 12.37 12.19
CA ILE A 256 18.93 11.76 10.91
C ILE A 256 20.01 10.80 10.40
N SER A 257 21.28 11.19 10.46
CA SER A 257 22.40 10.33 10.03
C SER A 257 22.53 9.06 10.87
N GLU A 258 22.32 9.15 12.18
CA GLU A 258 22.33 8.00 13.10
C GLU A 258 21.16 7.06 12.80
N LYS A 259 19.94 7.60 12.64
CA LYS A 259 18.76 6.81 12.22
C LYS A 259 18.97 6.10 10.89
N HIS A 260 19.56 6.77 9.90
CA HIS A 260 19.91 6.14 8.62
C HIS A 260 20.91 4.99 8.79
N LYS A 261 21.87 5.13 9.70
CA LYS A 261 22.84 4.07 10.01
C LYS A 261 22.14 2.86 10.63
N GLU A 262 21.28 3.07 11.63
CA GLU A 262 20.50 2.02 12.29
C GLU A 262 19.58 1.27 11.31
N ILE A 263 18.88 2.00 10.44
CA ILE A 263 18.03 1.41 9.39
C ILE A 263 18.87 0.52 8.46
N ASN A 264 20.05 0.99 8.04
CA ASN A 264 20.92 0.20 7.17
C ASN A 264 21.46 -1.05 7.86
N GLU A 265 21.85 -0.96 9.14
CA GLU A 265 22.31 -2.12 9.91
C GLU A 265 21.20 -3.16 10.11
N SER A 266 19.97 -2.72 10.41
CA SER A 266 18.80 -3.58 10.51
C SER A 266 18.51 -4.27 9.17
N ARG A 267 18.51 -3.51 8.07
CA ARG A 267 18.28 -4.03 6.72
C ARG A 267 19.32 -5.06 6.30
N LEU A 268 20.58 -4.87 6.69
CA LEU A 268 21.65 -5.84 6.42
C LEU A 268 21.42 -7.16 7.18
N LYS A 269 21.01 -7.10 8.45
CA LYS A 269 20.64 -8.30 9.22
C LYS A 269 19.49 -9.07 8.59
N ASP A 270 18.45 -8.37 8.14
CA ASP A 270 17.32 -9.00 7.45
C ASP A 270 17.74 -9.66 6.14
N ILE A 271 18.61 -9.01 5.36
CA ILE A 271 19.18 -9.59 4.13
C ILE A 271 19.97 -10.86 4.44
N GLU A 272 20.78 -10.88 5.51
CA GLU A 272 21.54 -12.05 5.95
C GLU A 272 20.59 -13.21 6.32
N SER A 273 19.55 -12.92 7.10
CA SER A 273 18.52 -13.89 7.50
C SER A 273 17.81 -14.49 6.27
N ILE A 274 17.38 -13.65 5.33
CA ILE A 274 16.74 -14.11 4.10
C ILE A 274 17.69 -14.98 3.26
N LYS A 275 18.98 -14.62 3.17
CA LYS A 275 19.98 -15.44 2.47
C LYS A 275 20.11 -16.83 3.09
N THR A 276 20.20 -16.91 4.42
CA THR A 276 20.30 -18.21 5.12
C THR A 276 19.06 -19.08 4.90
N MET A 277 17.86 -18.48 4.94
CA MET A 277 16.61 -19.17 4.65
C MET A 277 16.51 -19.62 3.18
N LEU A 278 17.01 -18.82 2.23
CA LEU A 278 17.07 -19.23 0.82
C LEU A 278 18.03 -20.41 0.59
N THR A 279 19.17 -20.45 1.29
CA THR A 279 20.08 -21.59 1.22
C THR A 279 19.47 -22.87 1.80
N SER A 280 18.74 -22.79 2.93
CA SER A 280 18.08 -23.97 3.48
C SER A 280 16.99 -24.52 2.56
N LEU A 281 16.16 -23.65 1.98
CA LEU A 281 15.12 -24.04 1.02
C LEU A 281 15.70 -24.64 -0.27
N ARG A 282 16.86 -24.15 -0.75
CA ARG A 282 17.56 -24.76 -1.90
C ARG A 282 18.03 -26.18 -1.57
N ASN A 283 18.56 -26.40 -0.37
CA ASN A 283 18.98 -27.72 0.08
C ASN A 283 17.78 -28.67 0.20
N GLU A 284 16.67 -28.22 0.80
CA GLU A 284 15.44 -29.01 0.90
C GLU A 284 14.91 -29.40 -0.49
N LYS A 285 14.89 -28.45 -1.45
CA LYS A 285 14.53 -28.73 -2.84
C LYS A 285 15.40 -29.82 -3.46
N SER A 286 16.70 -29.79 -3.24
CA SER A 286 17.65 -30.81 -3.76
C SER A 286 17.36 -32.20 -3.19
N ILE A 287 17.07 -32.28 -1.88
CA ILE A 287 16.69 -33.52 -1.20
C ILE A 287 15.39 -34.07 -1.78
N LEU A 288 14.35 -33.23 -1.91
CA LEU A 288 13.06 -33.63 -2.47
C LEU A 288 13.18 -34.10 -3.93
N GLN A 289 14.02 -33.45 -4.74
CA GLN A 289 14.29 -33.89 -6.11
C GLN A 289 14.95 -35.28 -6.16
N THR A 290 15.85 -35.57 -5.22
CA THR A 290 16.47 -36.88 -5.10
C THR A 290 15.45 -37.95 -4.70
N GLN A 291 14.57 -37.65 -3.73
CA GLN A 291 13.47 -38.54 -3.34
C GLN A 291 12.48 -38.81 -4.49
N VAL A 292 12.17 -37.80 -5.31
CA VAL A 292 11.31 -38.00 -6.50
C VAL A 292 11.97 -38.97 -7.49
N LYS A 293 13.29 -38.88 -7.69
CA LYS A 293 14.01 -39.81 -8.56
C LYS A 293 13.95 -41.24 -8.03
N THR A 294 14.15 -41.45 -6.72
CA THR A 294 14.07 -42.78 -6.11
C THR A 294 12.66 -43.36 -6.20
N PHE A 295 11.62 -42.56 -5.91
CA PHE A 295 10.23 -43.01 -6.06
C PHE A 295 9.86 -43.36 -7.50
N LYS A 296 10.39 -42.64 -8.49
CA LYS A 296 10.21 -43.00 -9.91
C LYS A 296 10.82 -44.36 -10.23
N SER A 297 12.05 -44.63 -9.77
CA SER A 297 12.69 -45.95 -9.94
C SER A 297 11.85 -47.06 -9.32
N LEU A 298 11.44 -46.89 -8.06
CA LEU A 298 10.63 -47.87 -7.35
C LEU A 298 9.29 -48.15 -8.06
N ASN A 299 8.67 -47.13 -8.64
CA ASN A 299 7.41 -47.28 -9.36
C ASN A 299 7.58 -48.08 -10.67
N GLU A 300 8.71 -47.90 -11.37
CA GLU A 300 9.03 -48.70 -12.55
C GLU A 300 9.29 -50.18 -12.19
N ASP A 301 9.95 -50.44 -11.06
CA ASP A 301 10.13 -51.80 -10.55
C ASP A 301 8.80 -52.47 -10.18
N LEU A 302 7.93 -51.75 -9.46
CA LEU A 302 6.59 -52.24 -9.12
C LEU A 302 5.72 -52.50 -10.36
N LYS A 303 5.87 -51.71 -11.43
CA LYS A 303 5.18 -51.98 -12.70
C LYS A 303 5.65 -53.29 -13.33
N LYS A 304 6.96 -53.55 -13.33
CA LYS A 304 7.52 -54.81 -13.84
C LYS A 304 7.00 -56.00 -13.04
N ASP A 305 6.96 -55.91 -11.72
CA ASP A 305 6.44 -56.99 -10.87
C ASP A 305 4.95 -57.20 -11.06
N ASN A 306 4.16 -56.13 -11.21
CA ASN A 306 2.74 -56.25 -11.52
C ASN A 306 2.49 -56.92 -12.88
N ALA A 307 3.31 -56.62 -13.90
CA ALA A 307 3.23 -57.29 -15.19
C ALA A 307 3.53 -58.80 -15.08
N LYS A 308 4.56 -59.19 -14.32
CA LYS A 308 4.85 -60.61 -14.04
C LYS A 308 3.68 -61.30 -13.34
N ASN A 309 3.09 -60.66 -12.33
CA ASN A 309 1.95 -61.20 -11.59
C ASN A 309 0.70 -61.35 -12.49
N GLN A 310 0.43 -60.40 -13.39
CA GLN A 310 -0.65 -60.52 -14.36
C GLN A 310 -0.44 -61.71 -15.31
N GLN A 311 0.81 -61.94 -15.73
CA GLN A 311 1.16 -63.09 -16.57
C GLN A 311 0.95 -64.42 -15.82
N LEU A 312 1.37 -64.50 -14.54
CA LEU A 312 1.10 -65.64 -13.66
C LEU A 312 -0.40 -65.91 -13.49
N ILE A 313 -1.21 -64.88 -13.25
CA ILE A 313 -2.68 -65.02 -13.14
C ILE A 313 -3.27 -65.55 -14.45
N SER A 314 -2.79 -65.07 -15.61
CA SER A 314 -3.22 -65.58 -16.91
C SER A 314 -2.92 -67.07 -17.07
N ASN A 315 -1.72 -67.49 -16.71
CA ASN A 315 -1.33 -68.90 -16.76
C ASN A 315 -2.21 -69.76 -15.84
N PHE A 316 -2.44 -69.32 -14.60
CA PHE A 316 -3.33 -70.05 -13.68
C PHE A 316 -4.77 -70.15 -14.19
N ARG A 317 -5.31 -69.09 -14.82
CA ARG A 317 -6.64 -69.15 -15.44
C ARG A 317 -6.73 -70.19 -16.55
N ILE A 318 -5.70 -70.29 -17.39
CA ILE A 318 -5.64 -71.31 -18.45
C ILE A 318 -5.66 -72.72 -17.82
N SER A 319 -4.82 -72.97 -16.82
CA SER A 319 -4.79 -74.26 -16.12
C SER A 319 -6.11 -74.58 -15.40
N THR A 320 -6.75 -73.61 -14.76
CA THR A 320 -8.08 -73.81 -14.12
C THR A 320 -9.14 -74.19 -15.16
N ASN A 321 -9.15 -73.57 -16.34
CA ASN A 321 -10.10 -73.89 -17.39
C ASN A 321 -9.86 -75.29 -17.98
N GLN A 322 -8.59 -75.71 -18.12
CA GLN A 322 -8.24 -77.06 -18.55
C GLN A 322 -8.77 -78.11 -17.57
N LEU A 323 -8.46 -77.95 -16.27
CA LEU A 323 -8.97 -78.85 -15.23
C LEU A 323 -10.49 -78.89 -15.16
N LYS A 324 -11.16 -77.76 -15.43
CA LYS A 324 -12.62 -77.71 -15.48
C LYS A 324 -13.17 -78.53 -16.66
N SER A 325 -12.57 -78.43 -17.84
CA SER A 325 -12.93 -79.27 -19.00
C SER A 325 -12.76 -80.74 -18.69
N GLU A 326 -11.63 -81.14 -18.09
CA GLU A 326 -11.38 -82.52 -17.70
C GLU A 326 -12.45 -83.04 -16.71
N LEU A 327 -12.85 -82.22 -15.73
CA LEU A 327 -13.93 -82.55 -14.80
C LEU A 327 -15.29 -82.72 -15.49
N GLU A 328 -15.58 -81.91 -16.50
CA GLU A 328 -16.79 -82.02 -17.32
C GLU A 328 -16.79 -83.36 -18.10
N ASP A 329 -15.65 -83.75 -18.68
CA ASP A 329 -15.48 -85.02 -19.39
C ASP A 329 -15.67 -86.22 -18.44
N TYR A 330 -15.06 -86.16 -17.24
CA TYR A 330 -15.26 -87.22 -16.23
C TYR A 330 -16.72 -87.32 -15.77
N ARG A 331 -17.42 -86.19 -15.61
CA ARG A 331 -18.86 -86.20 -15.28
C ARG A 331 -19.69 -86.89 -16.35
N PHE A 332 -19.39 -86.63 -17.63
CA PHE A 332 -20.07 -87.31 -18.73
C PHE A 332 -19.85 -88.83 -18.68
N LEU A 333 -18.61 -89.25 -18.46
CA LEU A 333 -18.22 -90.66 -18.36
C LEU A 333 -18.91 -91.38 -17.18
N VAL A 334 -19.05 -90.71 -16.03
CA VAL A 334 -19.81 -91.24 -14.89
C VAL A 334 -21.28 -91.41 -15.26
N SER A 335 -21.90 -90.41 -15.90
CA SER A 335 -23.30 -90.51 -16.32
C SER A 335 -23.55 -91.64 -17.32
N GLU A 336 -22.61 -91.89 -18.23
CA GLU A 336 -22.70 -92.99 -19.19
C GLU A 336 -22.64 -94.35 -18.48
N ARG A 337 -21.73 -94.50 -17.50
CA ARG A 337 -21.63 -95.71 -16.67
C ARG A 337 -22.87 -95.93 -15.83
N ASP A 338 -23.44 -94.89 -15.22
CA ASP A 338 -24.68 -94.99 -14.45
C ASP A 338 -25.85 -95.47 -15.32
N ASN A 339 -25.95 -94.98 -16.56
CA ASN A 339 -26.95 -95.47 -17.51
C ASN A 339 -26.73 -96.95 -17.87
N LYS A 340 -25.47 -97.38 -18.02
CA LYS A 340 -25.15 -98.79 -18.28
C LYS A 340 -25.51 -99.67 -17.09
N ILE A 341 -25.23 -99.24 -15.87
CA ILE A 341 -25.62 -99.93 -14.64
C ILE A 341 -27.15 -100.13 -14.61
N ARG A 342 -27.93 -99.07 -14.83
CA ARG A 342 -29.40 -99.18 -14.90
C ARG A 342 -29.89 -100.19 -15.94
N SER A 343 -29.24 -100.24 -17.11
CA SER A 343 -29.60 -101.22 -18.14
C SER A 343 -29.36 -102.67 -17.69
N LEU A 344 -28.24 -102.91 -16.99
CA LEU A 344 -27.88 -104.24 -16.48
C LEU A 344 -28.78 -104.64 -15.30
N GLU A 345 -29.15 -103.70 -14.43
CA GLU A 345 -30.12 -103.92 -13.35
C GLU A 345 -31.49 -104.35 -13.90
N LEU A 346 -31.94 -103.75 -15.01
CA LEU A 346 -33.18 -104.13 -15.68
C LEU A 346 -33.09 -105.52 -16.32
N GLU A 347 -31.97 -105.85 -16.98
CA GLU A 347 -31.74 -107.20 -17.52
C GLU A 347 -31.74 -108.26 -16.40
N LEU A 348 -31.09 -107.97 -15.28
CA LEU A 348 -31.05 -108.87 -14.12
C LEU A 348 -32.44 -109.06 -13.49
N PHE A 349 -33.24 -107.99 -13.42
CA PHE A 349 -34.64 -108.06 -12.99
C PHE A 349 -35.45 -109.01 -13.89
N ASN A 350 -35.38 -108.83 -15.21
CA ASN A 350 -36.09 -109.67 -16.16
C ASN A 350 -35.64 -111.14 -16.11
N ALA A 351 -34.34 -111.39 -15.94
CA ALA A 351 -33.81 -112.75 -15.78
C ALA A 351 -34.31 -113.43 -14.49
N ASN A 352 -34.45 -112.66 -13.40
CA ASN A 352 -35.00 -113.17 -12.14
C ASN A 352 -36.51 -113.46 -12.24
N GLU A 353 -37.28 -112.67 -12.98
CA GLU A 353 -38.67 -113.00 -13.31
C GLU A 353 -38.79 -114.28 -14.13
N ALA A 354 -37.98 -114.41 -15.19
CA ALA A 354 -37.94 -115.61 -16.02
C ALA A 354 -37.58 -116.86 -15.19
N LYS A 355 -36.59 -116.75 -14.30
CA LYS A 355 -36.22 -117.82 -13.35
C LYS A 355 -37.37 -118.17 -12.42
N SER A 356 -38.12 -117.19 -11.93
CA SER A 356 -39.28 -117.41 -11.06
C SER A 356 -40.41 -118.13 -11.80
N SER A 357 -40.66 -117.76 -13.06
CA SER A 357 -41.61 -118.46 -13.94
C SER A 357 -41.19 -119.90 -14.22
N LEU A 358 -39.92 -120.15 -14.56
CA LEU A 358 -39.36 -121.49 -14.74
C LEU A 358 -39.42 -122.34 -13.46
N ASN A 359 -39.19 -121.74 -12.29
CA ASN A 359 -39.36 -122.44 -11.02
C ASN A 359 -40.81 -122.82 -10.76
N ASN A 360 -41.78 -121.99 -11.18
CA ASN A 360 -43.20 -122.31 -11.10
C ASN A 360 -43.57 -123.45 -12.07
N GLU A 361 -43.04 -123.44 -13.30
CA GLU A 361 -43.23 -124.55 -14.25
C GLU A 361 -42.60 -125.85 -13.73
N LEU A 362 -41.39 -125.78 -13.16
CA LEU A 362 -40.72 -126.91 -12.53
C LEU A 362 -41.54 -127.46 -11.34
N PHE A 363 -42.17 -126.58 -10.57
CA PHE A 363 -43.07 -126.96 -9.47
C PHE A 363 -44.30 -127.72 -10.00
N VAL A 364 -44.94 -127.21 -11.06
CA VAL A 364 -46.07 -127.89 -11.72
C VAL A 364 -45.66 -129.24 -12.31
N HIS A 365 -44.50 -129.34 -12.95
CA HIS A 365 -43.98 -130.61 -13.47
C HIS A 365 -43.63 -131.60 -12.35
N LYS A 366 -43.09 -131.14 -11.21
CA LYS A 366 -42.90 -131.99 -10.03
C LYS A 366 -44.23 -132.51 -9.49
N GLN A 367 -45.26 -131.67 -9.43
CA GLN A 367 -46.61 -132.06 -9.02
C GLN A 367 -47.22 -133.11 -9.97
N MET A 368 -46.99 -132.98 -11.28
CA MET A 368 -47.47 -133.92 -12.30
C MET A 368 -46.73 -135.28 -12.25
N ILE A 369 -45.43 -135.29 -11.92
CA ILE A 369 -44.66 -136.52 -11.65
C ILE A 369 -45.16 -137.19 -10.36
N GLU A 370 -45.53 -136.40 -9.35
CA GLU A 370 -46.10 -136.88 -8.09
C GLU A 370 -47.48 -137.52 -8.31
N GLU A 371 -48.32 -136.97 -9.19
CA GLU A 371 -49.60 -137.56 -9.61
C GLU A 371 -49.43 -138.86 -10.44
N LEU A 372 -48.40 -138.95 -11.29
CA LEU A 372 -48.05 -140.19 -12.01
C LEU A 372 -47.53 -141.28 -11.08
N ASN A 373 -46.80 -140.91 -10.02
CA ASN A 373 -46.38 -141.83 -8.97
C ASN A 373 -47.55 -142.31 -8.10
N VAL A 374 -48.55 -141.45 -7.83
CA VAL A 374 -49.81 -141.84 -7.15
C VAL A 374 -50.58 -142.90 -7.94
N SER A 375 -50.61 -142.81 -9.28
CA SER A 375 -51.22 -143.83 -10.16
C SER A 375 -50.45 -145.16 -10.19
N ASN A 376 -49.15 -145.17 -9.88
CA ASN A 376 -48.32 -146.37 -9.85
C ASN A 376 -48.35 -147.05 -8.45
N ASP A 377 -48.41 -146.24 -7.39
CA ASP A 377 -48.57 -146.65 -5.99
C ASP A 377 -49.94 -147.30 -5.68
N GLN A 378 -50.97 -147.03 -6.50
CA GLN A 378 -52.31 -147.60 -6.36
C GLN A 378 -52.41 -149.07 -6.82
N ASN A 379 -51.43 -149.53 -7.63
CA ASN A 379 -51.32 -150.92 -8.06
C ASN A 379 -50.43 -151.79 -7.12
N GLU A 380 -49.63 -151.17 -6.25
CA GLU A 380 -48.75 -151.86 -5.28
C GLU A 380 -49.33 -151.95 -3.84
N ARG A 381 -50.38 -151.18 -3.52
CA ARG A 381 -51.03 -151.16 -2.18
C ARG A 381 -52.33 -151.99 -2.10
N ASN A 382 -52.43 -153.05 -2.90
CA ASN A 382 -53.29 -154.24 -2.63
C ASN A 382 -52.62 -155.25 -1.68
N ILE A 383 -51.42 -154.94 -1.18
CA ILE A 383 -50.68 -155.75 -0.21
C ILE A 383 -50.38 -154.85 1.00
N ASN A 384 -51.01 -155.19 2.14
CA ASN A 384 -50.73 -154.68 3.50
C ASN A 384 -51.41 -153.38 3.94
N LEU A 385 -52.70 -153.54 4.21
CA LEU A 385 -53.41 -152.88 5.31
C LEU A 385 -52.63 -152.99 6.65
N ILE A 386 -52.68 -151.90 7.45
CA ILE A 386 -52.48 -151.77 8.92
C ILE A 386 -51.17 -151.06 9.38
N LYS A 387 -51.19 -149.71 9.47
CA LYS A 387 -51.00 -148.93 10.73
C LYS A 387 -50.77 -147.41 10.53
N HIS A 388 -51.76 -146.63 10.99
CA HIS A 388 -51.73 -145.31 11.63
C HIS A 388 -51.04 -144.06 11.02
N GLU A 389 -51.91 -143.06 10.79
CA GLU A 389 -51.88 -141.68 11.29
C GLU A 389 -50.69 -141.25 12.18
N ASN A 390 -49.84 -140.33 11.67
CA ASN A 390 -49.33 -139.12 12.37
C ASN A 390 -48.17 -138.42 11.60
N VAL A 391 -48.46 -137.60 10.57
CA VAL A 391 -47.46 -136.68 9.95
C VAL A 391 -48.00 -135.25 9.71
N SER A 392 -49.27 -134.96 10.02
CA SER A 392 -49.93 -133.70 9.66
C SER A 392 -49.50 -132.44 10.45
N LYS A 393 -48.59 -132.54 11.43
CA LYS A 393 -48.20 -131.39 12.28
C LYS A 393 -46.79 -130.81 12.01
N ASP A 394 -45.86 -131.54 11.40
CA ASP A 394 -44.49 -131.06 11.16
C ASP A 394 -44.34 -130.17 9.91
N GLN A 395 -45.14 -130.42 8.87
CA GLN A 395 -45.15 -129.60 7.66
C GLN A 395 -45.70 -128.18 7.89
N LYS A 396 -46.49 -127.97 8.96
CA LYS A 396 -47.06 -126.67 9.31
C LYS A 396 -46.10 -125.77 10.10
N TYR A 397 -45.08 -126.34 10.75
CA TYR A 397 -44.04 -125.57 11.46
C TYR A 397 -42.93 -125.08 10.52
N GLN A 398 -42.63 -125.82 9.44
CA GLN A 398 -41.62 -125.43 8.46
C GLN A 398 -42.07 -124.27 7.54
N SER A 399 -43.36 -124.20 7.18
CA SER A 399 -43.91 -123.10 6.36
C SER A 399 -43.94 -121.78 7.12
N ILE A 400 -44.30 -121.80 8.41
CA ILE A 400 -44.34 -120.59 9.27
C ILE A 400 -42.92 -120.05 9.56
N SER A 401 -41.88 -120.92 9.59
CA SER A 401 -40.49 -120.50 9.81
C SER A 401 -39.91 -119.73 8.60
N LEU A 402 -40.15 -120.22 7.39
CA LEU A 402 -39.73 -119.58 6.14
C LEU A 402 -40.44 -118.24 5.90
N GLU A 403 -41.71 -118.14 6.27
CA GLU A 403 -42.48 -116.90 6.15
C GLU A 403 -42.02 -115.83 7.17
N ASN A 404 -41.69 -116.24 8.39
CA ASN A 404 -41.07 -115.35 9.38
C ASN A 404 -39.69 -114.83 8.93
N GLN A 405 -38.89 -115.64 8.22
CA GLN A 405 -37.61 -115.20 7.70
C GLN A 405 -37.77 -114.16 6.57
N ARG A 406 -38.71 -114.38 5.65
CA ARG A 406 -39.04 -113.40 4.59
C ARG A 406 -39.58 -112.10 5.15
N LEU A 407 -40.48 -112.16 6.14
CA LEU A 407 -40.99 -110.97 6.81
C LEU A 407 -39.85 -110.20 7.50
N LYS A 408 -38.88 -110.89 8.10
CA LYS A 408 -37.73 -110.27 8.75
C LYS A 408 -36.80 -109.56 7.76
N GLU A 409 -36.53 -110.17 6.60
CA GLU A 409 -35.76 -109.54 5.51
C GLU A 409 -36.49 -108.32 4.93
N THR A 410 -37.82 -108.40 4.81
CA THR A 410 -38.64 -107.29 4.32
C THR A 410 -38.63 -106.11 5.31
N ILE A 411 -38.77 -106.38 6.61
CA ILE A 411 -38.66 -105.39 7.69
C ILE A 411 -37.30 -104.70 7.66
N ASN A 412 -36.21 -105.46 7.51
CA ASN A 412 -34.87 -104.90 7.43
C ASN A 412 -34.71 -103.96 6.22
N SER A 413 -35.22 -104.32 5.04
CA SER A 413 -35.17 -103.42 3.86
C SER A 413 -36.04 -102.16 4.04
N MET A 414 -37.16 -102.26 4.75
CA MET A 414 -38.00 -101.11 5.07
C MET A 414 -37.32 -100.19 6.09
N GLN A 415 -36.61 -100.75 7.07
CA GLN A 415 -35.83 -99.98 8.05
C GLN A 415 -34.68 -99.21 7.39
N GLU A 416 -33.96 -99.84 6.47
CA GLU A 416 -32.87 -99.19 5.71
C GLU A 416 -33.39 -98.04 4.83
N LYS A 417 -34.55 -98.22 4.18
CA LYS A 417 -35.21 -97.13 3.43
C LYS A 417 -35.65 -95.99 4.33
N LEU A 418 -36.20 -96.31 5.50
CA LEU A 418 -36.64 -95.31 6.47
C LEU A 418 -35.45 -94.51 7.02
N GLU A 419 -34.33 -95.15 7.32
CA GLU A 419 -33.10 -94.47 7.76
C GLU A 419 -32.54 -93.54 6.67
N ASN A 420 -32.54 -93.98 5.41
CA ASN A 420 -32.12 -93.13 4.28
C ASN A 420 -33.04 -91.92 4.08
N GLU A 421 -34.35 -92.08 4.25
CA GLU A 421 -35.32 -90.96 4.20
C GLU A 421 -35.16 -89.99 5.38
N ILE A 422 -34.89 -90.50 6.59
CA ILE A 422 -34.59 -89.66 7.77
C ILE A 422 -33.32 -88.84 7.51
N GLN A 423 -32.28 -89.46 6.98
CA GLN A 423 -31.01 -88.81 6.68
C GLN A 423 -31.16 -87.71 5.63
N THR A 424 -31.84 -88.00 4.51
CA THR A 424 -32.11 -86.99 3.47
C THR A 424 -32.98 -85.84 3.98
N LYS A 425 -34.00 -86.12 4.82
CA LYS A 425 -34.81 -85.09 5.47
C LYS A 425 -33.97 -84.19 6.39
N PHE A 426 -33.01 -84.76 7.12
CA PHE A 426 -32.11 -84.00 7.96
C PHE A 426 -31.23 -83.04 7.13
N GLU A 427 -30.62 -83.54 6.04
CA GLU A 427 -29.81 -82.72 5.13
C GLU A 427 -30.62 -81.59 4.45
N LEU A 428 -31.86 -81.88 4.07
CA LEU A 428 -32.78 -80.87 3.53
C LEU A 428 -33.13 -79.80 4.57
N THR A 429 -33.29 -80.19 5.84
CA THR A 429 -33.56 -79.28 6.94
C THR A 429 -32.36 -78.37 7.24
N GLU A 430 -31.14 -78.90 7.21
CA GLU A 430 -29.91 -78.09 7.32
C GLU A 430 -29.78 -77.09 6.17
N LYS A 431 -30.01 -77.53 4.93
CA LYS A 431 -29.99 -76.64 3.76
C LYS A 431 -31.04 -75.53 3.88
N PHE A 432 -32.26 -75.87 4.29
CA PHE A 432 -33.33 -74.90 4.54
C PHE A 432 -32.93 -73.86 5.59
N ASN A 433 -32.39 -74.30 6.73
CA ASN A 433 -31.94 -73.40 7.79
C ASN A 433 -30.82 -72.46 7.31
N THR A 434 -29.89 -72.99 6.50
CA THR A 434 -28.81 -72.20 5.91
C THR A 434 -29.34 -71.13 4.96
N TYR A 435 -30.32 -71.46 4.11
CA TYR A 435 -30.96 -70.48 3.23
C TYR A 435 -31.80 -69.46 3.98
N HIS A 436 -32.52 -69.87 5.03
CA HIS A 436 -33.29 -68.97 5.87
C HIS A 436 -32.38 -67.93 6.57
N MET A 437 -31.23 -68.37 7.08
CA MET A 437 -30.23 -67.47 7.63
C MET A 437 -29.67 -66.48 6.60
N LYS A 438 -29.39 -66.93 5.37
CA LYS A 438 -28.96 -66.03 4.28
C LYS A 438 -30.03 -65.00 3.93
N TYR A 439 -31.29 -65.42 3.86
CA TYR A 439 -32.43 -64.52 3.61
C TYR A 439 -32.55 -63.44 4.70
N GLU A 440 -32.52 -63.81 5.97
CA GLU A 440 -32.59 -62.84 7.07
C GLU A 440 -31.39 -61.89 7.11
N THR A 441 -30.21 -62.35 6.71
CA THR A 441 -29.02 -61.50 6.59
C THR A 441 -29.19 -60.47 5.48
N LEU A 442 -29.60 -60.90 4.28
CA LEU A 442 -29.86 -60.03 3.15
C LEU A 442 -30.97 -59.01 3.45
N LYS A 443 -32.04 -59.43 4.15
CA LYS A 443 -33.13 -58.54 4.56
C LYS A 443 -32.64 -57.42 5.48
N ARG A 444 -31.74 -57.72 6.43
CA ARG A 444 -31.11 -56.69 7.29
C ARG A 444 -30.23 -55.74 6.48
N GLU A 445 -29.50 -56.25 5.51
CA GLU A 445 -28.63 -55.45 4.62
C GLU A 445 -29.44 -54.53 3.72
N ILE A 446 -30.56 -55.00 3.15
CA ILE A 446 -31.49 -54.16 2.39
C ILE A 446 -32.02 -53.02 3.28
N ASN A 447 -32.46 -53.33 4.50
CA ASN A 447 -32.97 -52.31 5.42
C ASN A 447 -31.91 -51.26 5.80
N SER A 448 -30.65 -51.67 5.99
CA SER A 448 -29.56 -50.73 6.31
C SER A 448 -29.19 -49.83 5.13
N LEU A 449 -29.18 -50.38 3.91
CA LEU A 449 -28.98 -49.63 2.68
C LEU A 449 -30.11 -48.63 2.44
N GLN A 450 -31.35 -49.04 2.70
CA GLN A 450 -32.54 -48.19 2.52
C GLN A 450 -32.55 -47.02 3.51
N LYS A 451 -32.09 -47.24 4.74
CA LYS A 451 -31.84 -46.16 5.71
C LYS A 451 -30.76 -45.20 5.22
N SER A 452 -29.60 -45.72 4.81
CA SER A 452 -28.49 -44.88 4.30
C SER A 452 -28.89 -44.06 3.07
N LEU A 453 -29.73 -44.63 2.19
CA LEU A 453 -30.26 -43.92 1.02
C LEU A 453 -31.15 -42.74 1.43
N ASN A 454 -32.01 -42.92 2.43
CA ASN A 454 -32.88 -41.86 2.93
C ASN A 454 -32.08 -40.75 3.63
N ASP A 455 -31.09 -41.12 4.44
CA ASP A 455 -30.18 -40.18 5.08
C ASP A 455 -29.41 -39.35 4.02
N CYS A 456 -28.93 -40.00 2.96
CA CYS A 456 -28.25 -39.34 1.85
C CYS A 456 -29.17 -38.39 1.06
N LYS A 457 -30.44 -38.76 0.84
CA LYS A 457 -31.44 -37.87 0.22
C LYS A 457 -31.70 -36.62 1.06
N SER A 458 -31.82 -36.79 2.38
CA SER A 458 -32.02 -35.67 3.31
C SER A 458 -30.81 -34.73 3.32
N ASP A 459 -29.59 -35.27 3.35
CA ASP A 459 -28.34 -34.49 3.30
C ASP A 459 -28.20 -33.72 1.97
N ASN A 460 -28.56 -34.34 0.83
CA ASN A 460 -28.56 -33.65 -0.45
C ASN A 460 -29.59 -32.50 -0.50
N MET A 461 -30.78 -32.67 0.06
CA MET A 461 -31.76 -31.57 0.13
C MET A 461 -31.24 -30.38 0.95
N LEU A 462 -30.56 -30.64 2.07
CA LEU A 462 -29.94 -29.58 2.88
C LEU A 462 -28.83 -28.86 2.10
N LYS A 463 -27.97 -29.61 1.40
CA LYS A 463 -26.92 -29.02 0.56
C LYS A 463 -27.49 -28.17 -0.57
N ASP A 464 -28.57 -28.62 -1.22
CA ASP A 464 -29.24 -27.85 -2.25
C ASP A 464 -29.85 -26.55 -1.71
N GLN A 465 -30.40 -26.57 -0.49
CA GLN A 465 -30.85 -25.35 0.20
C GLN A 465 -29.68 -24.40 0.46
N THR A 466 -28.57 -24.88 1.04
CA THR A 466 -27.38 -24.05 1.30
C THR A 466 -26.81 -23.45 0.02
N ILE A 467 -26.74 -24.22 -1.07
CA ILE A 467 -26.28 -23.72 -2.38
C ILE A 467 -27.16 -22.58 -2.88
N ASN A 468 -28.48 -22.71 -2.75
CA ASN A 468 -29.42 -21.69 -3.19
C ASN A 468 -29.32 -20.40 -2.35
N GLU A 469 -29.09 -20.52 -1.04
CA GLU A 469 -28.84 -19.38 -0.16
C GLU A 469 -27.54 -18.66 -0.52
N SER A 470 -26.43 -19.39 -0.71
CA SER A 470 -25.17 -18.81 -1.15
C SER A 470 -25.27 -18.14 -2.52
N LYS A 471 -26.08 -18.69 -3.45
CA LYS A 471 -26.35 -18.03 -4.75
C LYS A 471 -27.06 -16.69 -4.58
N LYS A 472 -28.07 -16.60 -3.70
CA LYS A 472 -28.77 -15.34 -3.41
C LYS A 472 -27.85 -14.30 -2.78
N GLU A 473 -26.99 -14.73 -1.86
CA GLU A 473 -25.99 -13.85 -1.25
C GLU A 473 -24.99 -13.31 -2.29
N ASN A 474 -24.53 -14.17 -3.20
CA ASN A 474 -23.59 -13.77 -4.26
C ASN A 474 -24.21 -12.73 -5.23
N GLU A 475 -25.48 -12.89 -5.61
CA GLU A 475 -26.20 -11.89 -6.42
C GLU A 475 -26.36 -10.54 -5.70
N SER A 476 -26.61 -10.56 -4.38
CA SER A 476 -26.63 -9.34 -3.56
C SER A 476 -25.27 -8.63 -3.54
N LEU A 477 -24.18 -9.39 -3.39
CA LEU A 477 -22.82 -8.86 -3.40
C LEU A 477 -22.44 -8.27 -4.77
N LYS A 478 -22.78 -8.93 -5.88
CA LYS A 478 -22.60 -8.37 -7.23
C LYS A 478 -23.31 -7.03 -7.38
N THR A 479 -24.55 -6.93 -6.91
CA THR A 479 -25.32 -5.68 -6.98
C THR A 479 -24.65 -4.55 -6.18
N LYS A 480 -24.04 -4.87 -5.03
CA LYS A 480 -23.27 -3.90 -4.24
C LYS A 480 -21.98 -3.47 -4.95
N ILE A 481 -21.28 -4.38 -5.62
CA ILE A 481 -20.07 -4.08 -6.39
C ILE A 481 -20.40 -3.06 -7.49
N VAL A 482 -21.44 -3.32 -8.29
CA VAL A 482 -21.87 -2.40 -9.36
C VAL A 482 -22.18 -0.99 -8.82
N LYS A 483 -22.82 -0.89 -7.64
CA LYS A 483 -23.08 0.42 -7.01
C LYS A 483 -21.80 1.13 -6.56
N LEU A 484 -20.80 0.39 -6.09
CA LEU A 484 -19.52 0.95 -5.69
C LEU A 484 -18.72 1.43 -6.90
N GLU A 485 -18.75 0.68 -8.01
CA GLU A 485 -18.12 1.08 -9.28
C GLU A 485 -18.70 2.41 -9.79
N LEU A 486 -20.03 2.55 -9.83
CA LEU A 486 -20.67 3.81 -10.22
C LEU A 486 -20.29 5.01 -9.31
N ASN A 487 -20.09 4.76 -8.02
CA ASN A 487 -19.65 5.79 -7.09
C ASN A 487 -18.18 6.18 -7.31
N ILE A 488 -17.32 5.22 -7.64
CA ILE A 488 -15.91 5.47 -7.98
C ILE A 488 -15.85 6.34 -9.24
N ASP A 489 -16.57 5.99 -10.30
CA ASP A 489 -16.59 6.75 -11.55
C ASP A 489 -17.05 8.20 -11.32
N SER A 490 -18.06 8.41 -10.48
CA SER A 490 -18.55 9.74 -10.07
C SER A 490 -17.47 10.56 -9.35
N LEU A 491 -16.75 9.94 -8.41
CA LEU A 491 -15.67 10.59 -7.68
C LEU A 491 -14.48 10.92 -8.57
N GLU A 492 -14.11 10.01 -9.48
CA GLU A 492 -13.03 10.23 -10.45
C GLU A 492 -13.32 11.44 -11.36
N ASN A 493 -14.57 11.57 -11.84
CA ASN A 493 -14.99 12.73 -12.62
C ASN A 493 -14.87 14.03 -11.80
N SER A 494 -15.31 14.03 -10.53
CA SER A 494 -15.21 15.22 -9.66
C SER A 494 -13.77 15.61 -9.34
N ILE A 495 -12.88 14.64 -9.16
CA ILE A 495 -11.45 14.89 -8.96
C ILE A 495 -10.84 15.49 -10.23
N THR A 496 -11.21 14.97 -11.40
CA THR A 496 -10.71 15.45 -12.69
C THR A 496 -11.12 16.91 -12.93
N GLU A 497 -12.40 17.26 -12.70
CA GLU A 497 -12.88 18.65 -12.80
C GLU A 497 -12.10 19.59 -11.87
N ARG A 498 -11.87 19.19 -10.61
CA ARG A 498 -11.09 20.01 -9.66
C ARG A 498 -9.64 20.19 -10.07
N LEU A 499 -9.03 19.17 -10.67
CA LEU A 499 -7.66 19.27 -11.17
C LEU A 499 -7.57 20.22 -12.37
N ASP A 500 -8.55 20.17 -13.28
CA ASP A 500 -8.62 21.08 -14.42
C ASP A 500 -8.85 22.53 -13.97
N GLU A 501 -9.75 22.78 -13.01
CA GLU A 501 -9.95 24.10 -12.42
C GLU A 501 -8.68 24.65 -11.76
N ALA A 502 -7.97 23.83 -10.98
CA ALA A 502 -6.72 24.22 -10.33
C ALA A 502 -5.63 24.53 -11.38
N ARG A 503 -5.53 23.71 -12.43
CA ARG A 503 -4.60 23.92 -13.53
C ARG A 503 -4.86 25.25 -14.24
N ASP A 504 -6.11 25.58 -14.52
CA ASP A 504 -6.49 26.83 -15.15
C ASP A 504 -6.18 28.05 -14.27
N GLN A 505 -6.39 27.93 -12.95
CA GLN A 505 -6.02 28.98 -12.00
C GLN A 505 -4.52 29.23 -11.99
N TYR A 506 -3.70 28.18 -11.86
CA TYR A 506 -2.25 28.33 -11.86
C TYR A 506 -1.72 28.82 -13.22
N SER A 507 -2.34 28.41 -14.33
CA SER A 507 -1.95 28.93 -15.65
C SER A 507 -2.21 30.43 -15.78
N LYS A 508 -3.32 30.94 -15.22
CA LYS A 508 -3.60 32.39 -15.16
C LYS A 508 -2.59 33.12 -14.28
N GLU A 509 -2.29 32.58 -13.11
CA GLU A 509 -1.33 33.19 -12.18
C GLU A 509 0.08 33.26 -12.78
N ILE A 510 0.53 32.20 -13.46
CA ILE A 510 1.81 32.18 -14.19
C ILE A 510 1.83 33.27 -15.26
N PHE A 511 0.75 33.41 -16.04
CA PHE A 511 0.64 34.44 -17.07
C PHE A 511 0.71 35.85 -16.49
N ASP A 512 0.02 36.11 -15.38
CA ASP A 512 0.05 37.41 -14.69
C ASP A 512 1.43 37.73 -14.12
N LEU A 513 2.10 36.74 -13.52
CA LEU A 513 3.48 36.88 -13.01
C LEU A 513 4.47 37.15 -14.15
N GLN A 514 4.35 36.47 -15.29
CA GLN A 514 5.17 36.73 -16.47
C GLN A 514 4.98 38.16 -16.99
N ASN A 515 3.74 38.66 -17.05
CA ASN A 515 3.45 40.03 -17.44
C ASN A 515 4.04 41.05 -16.44
N LYS A 516 3.95 40.77 -15.14
CA LYS A 516 4.54 41.62 -14.10
C LYS A 516 6.06 41.66 -14.20
N LEU A 517 6.70 40.52 -14.44
CA LEU A 517 8.15 40.42 -14.66
C LEU A 517 8.58 41.26 -15.87
N LYS A 518 7.86 41.16 -16.99
CA LYS A 518 8.13 41.94 -18.21
C LYS A 518 8.02 43.46 -17.98
N ARG A 519 7.03 43.89 -17.19
CA ARG A 519 6.88 45.31 -16.79
C ARG A 519 8.05 45.78 -15.92
N LEU A 520 8.47 44.97 -14.96
CA LEU A 520 9.60 45.29 -14.08
C LEU A 520 10.92 45.36 -14.86
N GLN A 521 11.15 44.46 -15.81
CA GLN A 521 12.31 44.50 -16.70
C GLN A 521 12.35 45.82 -17.49
N LEU A 522 11.23 46.21 -18.10
CA LEU A 522 11.14 47.48 -18.84
C LEU A 522 11.41 48.69 -17.94
N GLN A 523 10.94 48.66 -16.68
CA GLN A 523 11.22 49.72 -15.72
C GLN A 523 12.71 49.78 -15.35
N PHE A 524 13.35 48.62 -15.16
CA PHE A 524 14.77 48.53 -14.86
C PHE A 524 15.63 49.06 -16.02
N GLU A 525 15.28 48.72 -17.27
CA GLU A 525 15.95 49.26 -18.46
C GLU A 525 15.84 50.80 -18.55
N LYS A 526 14.66 51.35 -18.28
CA LYS A 526 14.46 52.80 -18.22
C LYS A 526 15.32 53.45 -17.14
N GLN A 527 15.34 52.87 -15.93
CA GLN A 527 16.18 53.36 -14.84
C GLN A 527 17.67 53.30 -15.20
N ASN A 528 18.15 52.21 -15.79
CA ASN A 528 19.54 52.10 -16.25
C ASN A 528 19.90 53.14 -17.31
N SER A 529 19.01 53.41 -18.27
CA SER A 529 19.24 54.49 -19.24
C SER A 529 19.36 55.86 -18.57
N THR A 530 18.58 56.10 -17.51
CA THR A 530 18.61 57.34 -16.73
C THR A 530 19.91 57.45 -15.93
N ILE A 531 20.31 56.36 -15.26
CA ILE A 531 21.57 56.28 -14.50
C ILE A 531 22.77 56.51 -15.44
N ASN A 532 22.78 55.92 -16.63
CA ASN A 532 23.86 56.13 -17.59
C ASN A 532 23.94 57.58 -18.06
N ASN A 533 22.80 58.23 -18.35
CA ASN A 533 22.78 59.65 -18.72
C ASN A 533 23.29 60.54 -17.57
N GLN A 534 22.88 60.24 -16.33
CA GLN A 534 23.36 60.94 -15.14
C GLN A 534 24.87 60.74 -14.95
N LYS A 535 25.38 59.53 -15.17
CA LYS A 535 26.81 59.22 -15.09
C LYS A 535 27.62 60.06 -16.06
N VAL A 536 27.20 60.13 -17.33
CA VAL A 536 27.84 61.00 -18.34
C VAL A 536 27.83 62.47 -17.92
N THR A 537 26.72 62.93 -17.35
CA THR A 537 26.60 64.30 -16.84
C THR A 537 27.56 64.56 -15.68
N VAL A 538 27.66 63.62 -14.73
CA VAL A 538 28.60 63.71 -13.60
C VAL A 538 30.05 63.70 -14.08
N GLU A 539 30.40 62.85 -15.04
CA GLU A 539 31.73 62.83 -15.65
C GLU A 539 32.08 64.18 -16.29
N GLY A 540 31.15 64.78 -17.06
CA GLY A 540 31.33 66.11 -17.65
C GLY A 540 31.47 67.23 -16.61
N LEU A 541 30.69 67.20 -15.52
CA LEU A 541 30.85 68.14 -14.41
C LEU A 541 32.20 67.96 -13.71
N ASN A 542 32.66 66.71 -13.55
CA ASN A 542 33.95 66.42 -12.92
C ASN A 542 35.10 66.96 -13.76
N GLU A 543 35.04 66.83 -15.09
CA GLU A 543 36.00 67.47 -15.99
C GLU A 543 36.00 69.00 -15.88
N GLN A 544 34.83 69.63 -15.74
CA GLN A 544 34.73 71.07 -15.51
C GLN A 544 35.36 71.48 -14.18
N ILE A 545 35.11 70.73 -13.10
CA ILE A 545 35.73 70.97 -11.79
C ILE A 545 37.25 70.89 -11.90
N GLU A 546 37.80 69.88 -12.59
CA GLU A 546 39.25 69.75 -12.77
C GLU A 546 39.85 70.87 -13.64
N ARG A 547 39.11 71.35 -14.66
CA ARG A 547 39.52 72.57 -15.39
C ARG A 547 39.53 73.80 -14.49
N GLN A 548 38.49 73.99 -13.67
CA GLN A 548 38.43 75.12 -12.74
C GLN A 548 39.56 75.06 -11.71
N LYS A 549 39.89 73.88 -11.17
CA LYS A 549 41.04 73.70 -10.27
C LYS A 549 42.35 74.11 -10.92
N ARG A 550 42.61 73.70 -12.17
CA ARG A 550 43.80 74.12 -12.94
C ARG A 550 43.86 75.63 -13.12
N ASN A 551 42.76 76.25 -13.54
CA ASN A 551 42.69 77.71 -13.69
C ASN A 551 42.97 78.44 -12.35
N LEU A 552 42.49 77.88 -11.23
CA LEU A 552 42.72 78.45 -9.90
C LEU A 552 44.20 78.35 -9.49
N ILE A 553 44.89 77.28 -9.86
CA ILE A 553 46.33 77.13 -9.71
C ILE A 553 47.07 78.20 -10.52
N GLU A 554 46.73 78.37 -11.80
CA GLU A 554 47.34 79.40 -12.67
C GLU A 554 47.14 80.84 -12.15
N VAL A 555 45.94 81.13 -11.63
CA VAL A 555 45.64 82.42 -11.00
C VAL A 555 46.48 82.62 -9.73
N ASN A 556 46.63 81.58 -8.89
CA ASN A 556 47.46 81.64 -7.69
C ASN A 556 48.94 81.85 -8.04
N GLU A 557 49.48 81.16 -9.05
CA GLU A 557 50.86 81.38 -9.52
C GLU A 557 51.06 82.80 -10.05
N SER A 558 50.05 83.34 -10.74
CA SER A 558 50.06 84.73 -11.23
C SER A 558 50.02 85.73 -10.09
N LYS A 559 49.22 85.46 -9.05
CA LYS A 559 49.18 86.25 -7.82
C LYS A 559 50.55 86.25 -7.13
N ASP A 560 51.19 85.10 -6.98
CA ASP A 560 52.52 84.99 -6.35
C ASP A 560 53.58 85.77 -7.14
N LYS A 561 53.51 85.77 -8.48
CA LYS A 561 54.37 86.61 -9.33
C LYS A 561 54.14 88.10 -9.10
N LEU A 562 52.88 88.53 -9.05
CA LEU A 562 52.51 89.92 -8.76
C LEU A 562 52.95 90.34 -7.36
N GLU A 563 52.87 89.45 -6.37
CA GLU A 563 53.28 89.71 -5.00
C GLU A 563 54.81 89.85 -4.89
N LYS A 564 55.58 89.05 -5.65
CA LYS A 564 57.03 89.25 -5.83
C LYS A 564 57.36 90.58 -6.52
N GLN A 565 56.63 90.95 -7.58
CA GLN A 565 56.82 92.24 -8.25
C GLN A 565 56.51 93.42 -7.33
N LYS A 566 55.42 93.33 -6.57
CA LYS A 566 55.05 94.34 -5.57
C LYS A 566 56.16 94.49 -4.53
N SER A 567 56.70 93.39 -4.00
CA SER A 567 57.81 93.42 -3.04
C SER A 567 59.09 94.05 -3.63
N ALA A 568 59.40 93.77 -4.91
CA ALA A 568 60.53 94.38 -5.60
C ALA A 568 60.35 95.89 -5.76
N ILE A 569 59.17 96.35 -6.17
CA ILE A 569 58.83 97.78 -6.30
C ILE A 569 58.88 98.46 -4.93
N GLU A 570 58.36 97.83 -3.87
CA GLU A 570 58.43 98.37 -2.50
C GLU A 570 59.88 98.53 -2.02
N LYS A 571 60.77 97.60 -2.39
CA LYS A 571 62.20 97.69 -2.10
C LYS A 571 62.86 98.84 -2.86
N GLU A 572 62.62 98.95 -4.18
CA GLU A 572 63.12 100.06 -5.00
C GLU A 572 62.64 101.42 -4.49
N LEU A 573 61.37 101.52 -4.07
CA LEU A 573 60.80 102.73 -3.49
C LEU A 573 61.49 103.12 -2.17
N ASN A 574 61.82 102.14 -1.32
CA ASN A 574 62.53 102.38 -0.07
C ASN A 574 63.99 102.81 -0.32
N ASP A 575 64.67 102.21 -1.29
CA ASP A 575 66.03 102.59 -1.68
C ASP A 575 66.05 104.03 -2.24
N LEU A 576 65.05 104.40 -3.06
CA LEU A 576 64.87 105.77 -3.54
C LEU A 576 64.59 106.77 -2.41
N LYS A 577 63.74 106.42 -1.44
CA LYS A 577 63.49 107.26 -0.27
C LYS A 577 64.76 107.48 0.55
N LYS A 578 65.58 106.44 0.72
CA LYS A 578 66.85 106.52 1.45
C LYS A 578 67.85 107.40 0.72
N SER A 579 68.00 107.24 -0.60
CA SER A 579 68.83 108.10 -1.44
C SER A 579 68.37 109.57 -1.43
N ASN A 580 67.06 109.82 -1.41
CA ASN A 580 66.51 111.18 -1.31
C ASN A 580 66.77 111.83 0.07
N ILE A 581 66.79 111.03 1.15
CA ILE A 581 67.20 111.51 2.48
C ILE A 581 68.70 111.87 2.47
N GLU A 582 69.56 111.02 1.88
CA GLU A 582 71.00 111.30 1.75
C GLU A 582 71.27 112.56 0.91
N LEU A 583 70.53 112.77 -0.18
CA LEU A 583 70.60 114.00 -0.98
C LEU A 583 70.19 115.24 -0.18
N LYS A 584 69.17 115.15 0.68
CA LYS A 584 68.79 116.27 1.57
C LYS A 584 69.87 116.60 2.59
N ILE A 585 70.53 115.59 3.17
CA ILE A 585 71.63 115.79 4.11
C ILE A 585 72.81 116.49 3.42
N MET A 586 73.22 116.03 2.23
CA MET A 586 74.29 116.70 1.47
C MET A 586 73.95 118.16 1.13
N ASN A 587 72.70 118.44 0.77
CA ASN A 587 72.25 119.80 0.44
C ASN A 587 72.24 120.73 1.68
N GLU A 588 71.96 120.19 2.87
CA GLU A 588 72.06 120.94 4.13
C GLU A 588 73.52 121.15 4.56
N GLU A 589 74.40 120.17 4.37
CA GLU A 589 75.85 120.34 4.58
C GLU A 589 76.45 121.41 3.66
N GLU A 590 76.01 121.47 2.40
CA GLU A 590 76.44 122.48 1.43
C GLU A 590 75.92 123.88 1.81
N LYS A 591 74.68 124.00 2.29
CA LYS A 591 74.16 125.25 2.88
C LYS A 591 74.96 125.70 4.10
N HIS A 592 75.36 124.77 4.96
CA HIS A 592 76.12 125.10 6.17
C HIS A 592 77.54 125.58 5.82
N LYS A 593 78.21 124.96 4.85
CA LYS A 593 79.50 125.44 4.31
C LYS A 593 79.39 126.85 3.71
N ASN A 594 78.31 127.12 2.97
CA ASN A 594 78.08 128.45 2.40
C ASN A 594 77.79 129.52 3.46
N GLN A 595 77.15 129.19 4.58
CA GLN A 595 76.95 130.12 5.71
C GLN A 595 78.26 130.45 6.43
N ILE A 596 79.17 129.48 6.59
CA ILE A 596 80.51 129.72 7.18
C ILE A 596 81.35 130.63 6.28
N LEU A 597 81.23 130.52 4.96
CA LEU A 597 81.91 131.39 4.01
C LEU A 597 81.42 132.84 4.10
N ILE A 598 80.10 133.05 4.25
CA ILE A 598 79.49 134.38 4.40
C ILE A 598 79.90 135.04 5.73
N GLN A 599 80.01 134.29 6.83
CA GLN A 599 80.49 134.83 8.10
C GLN A 599 81.98 135.23 8.06
N ARG A 600 82.80 134.56 7.24
CA ARG A 600 84.21 134.97 7.03
C ARG A 600 84.34 136.21 6.13
N MET A 601 83.44 136.44 5.19
CA MET A 601 83.51 137.63 4.31
C MET A 601 83.03 138.93 4.99
N ASN A 602 82.16 138.87 6.00
CA ASN A 602 81.65 140.06 6.69
C ASN A 602 82.57 140.61 7.80
N SER A 603 83.82 140.13 7.93
CA SER A 603 84.78 140.59 8.95
C SER A 603 85.94 141.43 8.37
N TYR A 604 85.90 141.77 7.08
CA TYR A 604 86.95 142.52 6.39
C TYR A 604 86.36 143.53 5.40
N SER A 605 85.65 144.55 5.88
CA SER A 605 85.46 145.80 5.13
C SER A 605 84.89 146.89 6.05
N GLU A 606 85.60 148.02 6.09
CA GLU A 606 85.26 149.30 6.73
C GLU A 606 85.56 149.32 8.25
N GLU A 607 86.60 150.00 8.76
CA GLU A 607 87.17 151.31 8.45
C GLU A 607 88.71 151.33 8.65
N PRO A 608 89.41 152.39 8.20
CA PRO A 608 89.65 153.48 9.15
C PRO A 608 88.85 154.74 8.87
#